data_AF-A0A0G1XCZ8-F1
#
_entry.id   AF-A0A0G1XCZ8-F1
#
_cell.length_a   1.000
_cell.length_b   1.000
_cell.length_c   1.000
_cell.angle_alpha   90.00
_cell.angle_beta   90.00
_cell.angle_gamma   90.00
#
_symmetry.space_group_name_H-M   'P 1'
#
loop_
_entity.id
_entity.type
_entity.pdbx_description
1 polymer ?
#
loop_
_entity_poly.entity_id
_entity_poly.type
_entity_poly.pdbx_seq_one_letter_code
_entity_poly.pdbx_strand_id
1 'polypeptide(L)'
;MRHVCSLVFAFLVAVSFPAAALAQVVINEVLFDPSGSDTGLEWVELYNASDGAMNLSGWQLYPDGIGYFYFPEDFSVPAKGYVAVNLRASGQNSETNLYHSATTSNMGNSSGSLALFSGEPRGSDTIKSFVRYHKPGSSERKTWESSAVEAGLWRTGDFIDIGSMAEGVSVGLTSDGVAAGFKQAWEFFSSATKGTGNSQASNNEPPDANQTSTTTSSANTAPLYVIPRLDVDIETPTAGVIGAPHRFAGYAFGSDKKPVVGNVRFLWNFNDGTVAEGPAVTHIFRFPGSYTVSLNVNTGSGAIGHAIRDVNMTANAVFFSEALAGIGGFVELENRGVEMIDLSGWLIDDQTGRSFTIPLGTKIRGGNLIVFPNRITGLAATATSSKILTLRFGNMTAADTLAFLDASGMLATAAGGGSFSTAAPTPGAKNSQAVSRPAPVSVDIKEALDPVSAPINDGPVREVAAATAVIENGGEEPNDPPVLAAAIGLPQKNNKWIEIMLFAGAFLLGIAGVLFVFFSKRPS
;
A
#
# COMPACT_ATOMS: atom_id res chain seq x y z
N MET A 1 43.25 35.49 31.46
CA MET A 1 41.95 35.37 30.75
C MET A 1 42.08 34.26 29.71
N ARG A 2 41.35 33.15 29.96
CA ARG A 2 40.89 32.09 29.03
C ARG A 2 41.82 31.63 27.90
N HIS A 3 42.43 30.47 28.14
CA HIS A 3 42.86 29.51 27.11
C HIS A 3 41.64 28.93 26.39
N VAL A 4 41.66 28.86 25.05
CA VAL A 4 40.73 28.06 24.26
C VAL A 4 41.56 27.08 23.43
N CYS A 5 41.66 25.85 23.93
CA CYS A 5 42.12 24.69 23.18
C CYS A 5 41.04 24.29 22.17
N SER A 6 41.45 24.10 20.91
CA SER A 6 40.68 23.33 19.93
C SER A 6 40.60 21.88 20.38
N LEU A 7 39.38 21.37 20.54
CA LEU A 7 39.12 19.95 20.79
C LEU A 7 38.18 19.47 19.68
N VAL A 8 38.77 18.73 18.74
CA VAL A 8 38.07 17.96 17.71
C VAL A 8 37.29 16.86 18.44
N PHE A 9 35.96 16.99 18.50
CA PHE A 9 35.10 15.90 18.95
C PHE A 9 34.73 15.06 17.72
N ALA A 10 35.40 13.92 17.56
CA ALA A 10 34.94 12.85 16.69
C ALA A 10 33.70 12.23 17.37
N PHE A 11 32.51 12.51 16.84
CA PHE A 11 31.29 11.84 17.27
C PHE A 11 31.23 10.48 16.57
N LEU A 12 31.64 9.44 17.28
CA LEU A 12 31.55 8.05 16.85
C LEU A 12 30.06 7.66 16.93
N VAL A 13 29.35 7.81 15.80
CA VAL A 13 28.00 7.29 15.63
C VAL A 13 28.11 5.77 15.62
N ALA A 14 27.84 5.14 16.77
CA ALA A 14 27.52 3.71 16.80
C ALA A 14 26.17 3.53 16.09
N VAL A 15 26.23 3.31 14.78
CA VAL A 15 25.09 2.80 14.01
C VAL A 15 24.85 1.38 14.54
N SER A 16 23.94 1.26 15.51
CA SER A 16 23.32 0.00 15.84
C SER A 16 22.50 -0.42 14.63
N PHE A 17 23.08 -1.27 13.78
CA PHE A 17 22.31 -1.98 12.77
C PHE A 17 21.34 -2.90 13.52
N PRO A 18 20.01 -2.82 13.28
CA PRO A 18 19.12 -3.84 13.79
C PRO A 18 19.58 -5.18 13.20
N ALA A 19 19.94 -6.11 14.08
CA ALA A 19 20.22 -7.48 13.71
C ALA A 19 19.03 -8.00 12.88
N ALA A 20 19.33 -8.66 11.78
CA ALA A 20 18.32 -9.22 10.89
C ALA A 20 17.44 -10.18 11.70
N ALA A 21 16.17 -9.82 11.90
CA ALA A 21 15.17 -10.79 12.36
C ALA A 21 15.01 -11.85 11.27
N LEU A 22 15.54 -13.05 11.55
CA LEU A 22 15.45 -14.26 10.75
C LEU A 22 14.02 -14.84 10.81
N ALA A 23 13.68 -15.78 9.92
CA ALA A 23 12.49 -16.62 10.10
C ALA A 23 12.52 -17.22 11.52
N GLN A 24 11.50 -16.92 12.32
CA GLN A 24 11.67 -17.00 13.77
C GLN A 24 11.64 -18.45 14.28
N VAL A 25 10.90 -19.38 13.67
CA VAL A 25 10.88 -20.81 14.04
C VAL A 25 10.94 -21.71 12.81
N VAL A 26 11.81 -22.73 12.82
CA VAL A 26 12.01 -23.68 11.70
C VAL A 26 12.04 -25.14 12.19
N ILE A 27 11.85 -26.10 11.27
CA ILE A 27 12.16 -27.52 11.53
C ILE A 27 13.69 -27.65 11.63
N ASN A 28 14.17 -28.21 12.73
CA ASN A 28 15.59 -28.29 13.09
C ASN A 28 16.15 -29.70 12.93
N GLU A 29 15.42 -30.70 13.38
CA GLU A 29 15.86 -32.10 13.36
C GLU A 29 14.65 -33.04 13.33
N VAL A 30 14.81 -34.19 12.67
CA VAL A 30 13.74 -35.18 12.47
C VAL A 30 14.30 -36.58 12.67
N LEU A 31 13.63 -37.36 13.52
CA LEU A 31 13.82 -38.81 13.60
C LEU A 31 12.57 -39.51 13.05
N PHE A 32 12.71 -40.09 11.85
CA PHE A 32 11.61 -40.75 11.13
C PHE A 32 11.80 -42.26 10.96
N ASP A 33 12.95 -42.81 11.32
CA ASP A 33 13.26 -44.23 11.22
C ASP A 33 14.04 -44.66 12.47
N PRO A 34 13.44 -44.63 13.67
CA PRO A 34 14.10 -45.03 14.90
C PRO A 34 14.43 -46.54 14.88
N SER A 35 15.47 -46.98 15.60
CA SER A 35 15.82 -48.40 15.63
C SER A 35 14.69 -49.27 16.18
N GLY A 36 14.30 -50.29 15.42
CA GLY A 36 13.27 -51.24 15.82
C GLY A 36 11.85 -50.81 15.39
N SER A 37 10.98 -50.48 16.35
CA SER A 37 9.59 -50.11 16.06
C SER A 37 9.40 -48.60 16.11
N ASP A 38 8.84 -48.01 15.06
CA ASP A 38 8.66 -46.56 15.01
C ASP A 38 7.55 -46.03 15.91
N THR A 39 6.60 -46.89 16.29
CA THR A 39 5.40 -46.48 17.05
C THR A 39 5.78 -45.74 18.34
N GLY A 40 5.51 -44.44 18.38
CA GLY A 40 5.74 -43.57 19.53
C GLY A 40 7.19 -43.15 19.76
N LEU A 41 8.10 -43.45 18.82
CA LEU A 41 9.52 -43.12 18.90
C LEU A 41 9.97 -42.03 17.92
N GLU A 42 9.13 -41.72 16.92
CA GLU A 42 9.38 -40.64 15.96
C GLU A 42 9.15 -39.25 16.57
N TRP A 43 9.90 -38.26 16.10
CA TRP A 43 9.71 -36.88 16.52
C TRP A 43 10.24 -35.87 15.51
N VAL A 44 9.72 -34.64 15.63
CA VAL A 44 10.14 -33.47 14.86
C VAL A 44 10.51 -32.38 15.84
N GLU A 45 11.72 -31.86 15.73
CA GLU A 45 12.17 -30.72 16.52
C GLU A 45 12.03 -29.42 15.73
N LEU A 46 11.55 -28.40 16.42
CA LEU A 46 11.58 -27.02 15.95
C LEU A 46 12.55 -26.19 16.78
N TYR A 47 13.17 -25.21 16.14
CA TYR A 47 14.08 -24.26 16.78
C TYR A 47 13.62 -22.82 16.55
N ASN A 48 13.59 -22.01 17.61
CA ASN A 48 13.36 -20.57 17.54
C ASN A 48 14.67 -19.82 17.30
N ALA A 49 14.94 -19.46 16.05
CA ALA A 49 16.14 -18.72 15.67
C ALA A 49 16.12 -17.23 16.04
N SER A 50 15.01 -16.70 16.55
CA SER A 50 14.90 -15.28 16.91
C SER A 50 15.50 -14.96 18.28
N ASP A 51 15.70 -13.66 18.55
CA ASP A 51 16.23 -13.16 19.83
C ASP A 51 15.12 -12.91 20.87
N GLY A 52 13.87 -13.26 20.55
CA GLY A 52 12.71 -13.16 21.43
C GLY A 52 11.91 -14.47 21.50
N ALA A 53 11.02 -14.58 22.49
CA ALA A 53 10.07 -15.68 22.52
C ALA A 53 9.09 -15.60 21.33
N MET A 54 8.78 -16.74 20.73
CA MET A 54 7.83 -16.84 19.62
C MET A 54 6.58 -17.59 20.04
N ASN A 55 5.41 -16.96 19.89
CA ASN A 55 4.12 -17.59 20.11
C ASN A 55 3.70 -18.37 18.84
N LEU A 56 3.46 -19.67 19.01
CA LEU A 56 3.06 -20.60 17.95
C LEU A 56 1.57 -20.96 18.00
N SER A 57 0.75 -20.24 18.75
CA SER A 57 -0.70 -20.45 18.79
C SER A 57 -1.30 -20.51 17.38
N GLY A 58 -2.02 -21.59 17.10
CA GLY A 58 -2.66 -21.79 15.80
C GLY A 58 -1.73 -22.18 14.65
N TRP A 59 -0.40 -22.24 14.87
CA TRP A 59 0.52 -22.84 13.91
C TRP A 59 0.22 -24.33 13.75
N GLN A 60 0.67 -24.89 12.64
CA GLN A 60 0.47 -26.31 12.37
C GLN A 60 1.73 -26.97 11.81
N LEU A 61 2.05 -28.15 12.31
CA LEU A 61 3.07 -29.04 11.76
C LEU A 61 2.39 -30.16 10.98
N TYR A 62 2.89 -30.45 9.78
CA TYR A 62 2.48 -31.57 8.96
C TYR A 62 3.66 -32.51 8.75
N PRO A 63 3.77 -33.61 9.50
CA PRO A 63 4.62 -34.73 9.15
C PRO A 63 3.83 -35.67 8.25
N ASP A 64 4.35 -35.91 7.05
CA ASP A 64 3.67 -36.74 6.07
C ASP A 64 3.47 -38.18 6.59
N GLY A 65 2.22 -38.65 6.58
CA GLY A 65 1.81 -39.97 7.11
C GLY A 65 1.22 -39.89 8.51
N ILE A 66 1.54 -38.82 9.25
CA ILE A 66 0.97 -38.56 10.57
C ILE A 66 -0.29 -37.71 10.47
N GLY A 67 -0.27 -36.67 9.63
CA GLY A 67 -1.32 -35.66 9.55
C GLY A 67 -0.97 -34.39 10.33
N TYR A 68 -1.92 -33.46 10.47
CA TYR A 68 -1.64 -32.16 11.07
C TYR A 68 -1.65 -32.19 12.60
N PHE A 69 -0.57 -31.72 13.19
CA PHE A 69 -0.49 -31.32 14.58
C PHE A 69 -0.75 -29.81 14.69
N TYR A 70 -1.59 -29.40 15.63
CA TYR A 70 -1.89 -28.01 15.93
C TYR A 70 -1.21 -27.63 17.24
N PHE A 71 -0.46 -26.54 17.23
CA PHE A 71 0.17 -26.03 18.43
C PHE A 71 -0.90 -25.48 19.39
N PRO A 72 -0.83 -25.80 20.71
CA PRO A 72 -1.79 -25.31 21.68
C PRO A 72 -1.87 -23.78 21.74
N GLU A 73 -3.01 -23.25 22.17
CA GLU A 73 -3.13 -21.84 22.49
C GLU A 73 -2.10 -21.44 23.56
N ASP A 74 -1.60 -20.21 23.43
CA ASP A 74 -0.56 -19.59 24.25
C ASP A 74 0.79 -20.33 24.30
N PHE A 75 0.99 -21.34 23.46
CA PHE A 75 2.27 -22.05 23.39
C PHE A 75 3.34 -21.15 22.78
N SER A 76 4.45 -20.93 23.51
CA SER A 76 5.56 -20.11 23.06
C SER A 76 6.90 -20.82 23.21
N VAL A 77 7.79 -20.65 22.23
CA VAL A 77 9.16 -21.15 22.26
C VAL A 77 10.09 -19.99 22.63
N PRO A 78 10.91 -20.07 23.70
CA PRO A 78 11.86 -19.02 24.06
C PRO A 78 12.84 -18.70 22.93
N ALA A 79 13.47 -17.52 23.01
CA ALA A 79 14.56 -17.13 22.10
C ALA A 79 15.66 -18.20 22.10
N LYS A 80 16.11 -18.63 20.91
CA LYS A 80 17.09 -19.71 20.75
C LYS A 80 16.69 -21.04 21.43
N GLY A 81 15.38 -21.22 21.69
CA GLY A 81 14.82 -22.41 22.33
C GLY A 81 14.40 -23.48 21.34
N TYR A 82 14.23 -24.71 21.85
CA TYR A 82 13.83 -25.89 21.09
C TYR A 82 12.50 -26.44 21.61
N VAL A 83 11.71 -27.03 20.72
CA VAL A 83 10.54 -27.83 21.08
C VAL A 83 10.48 -29.06 20.20
N ALA A 84 10.28 -30.23 20.81
CA ALA A 84 10.05 -31.48 20.09
C ALA A 84 8.56 -31.85 20.09
N VAL A 85 8.03 -32.21 18.93
CA VAL A 85 6.72 -32.83 18.76
C VAL A 85 6.93 -34.34 18.61
N ASN A 86 6.55 -35.09 19.65
CA ASN A 86 6.62 -36.54 19.70
C ASN A 86 5.41 -37.14 18.98
N LEU A 87 5.65 -37.94 17.94
CA LEU A 87 4.61 -38.43 17.05
C LEU A 87 4.13 -39.80 17.50
N ARG A 88 2.81 -40.00 17.45
CA ARG A 88 2.15 -41.25 17.87
C ARG A 88 2.51 -41.69 19.28
N ALA A 89 2.87 -40.72 20.12
CA ALA A 89 3.28 -40.91 21.50
C ALA A 89 2.28 -40.22 22.43
N SER A 90 2.02 -40.84 23.58
CA SER A 90 1.25 -40.23 24.67
C SER A 90 2.18 -39.60 25.69
N GLY A 91 1.82 -38.43 26.20
CA GLY A 91 2.55 -37.75 27.27
C GLY A 91 1.84 -36.47 27.69
N GLN A 92 2.42 -35.75 28.63
CA GLN A 92 1.94 -34.43 29.07
C GLN A 92 2.76 -33.35 28.37
N ASN A 93 2.09 -32.41 27.71
CA ASN A 93 2.76 -31.29 27.04
C ASN A 93 3.53 -30.43 28.05
N SER A 94 4.72 -29.99 27.64
CA SER A 94 5.58 -29.05 28.36
C SER A 94 6.14 -28.00 27.40
N GLU A 95 6.94 -27.06 27.90
CA GLU A 95 7.59 -26.02 27.09
C GLU A 95 8.52 -26.58 26.00
N THR A 96 9.09 -27.76 26.21
CA THR A 96 10.08 -28.37 25.29
C THR A 96 9.59 -29.66 24.64
N ASN A 97 8.48 -30.24 25.08
CA ASN A 97 7.96 -31.50 24.56
C ASN A 97 6.44 -31.47 24.40
N LEU A 98 5.99 -31.68 23.18
CA LEU A 98 4.59 -31.83 22.80
C LEU A 98 4.32 -33.27 22.34
N TYR A 99 3.08 -33.73 22.47
CA TYR A 99 2.71 -35.11 22.17
C TYR A 99 1.51 -35.17 21.21
N HIS A 100 1.70 -35.83 20.07
CA HIS A 100 0.66 -36.07 19.08
C HIS A 100 0.18 -37.53 19.13
N SER A 101 -0.71 -37.82 20.07
CA SER A 101 -1.14 -39.20 20.40
C SER A 101 -2.25 -39.77 19.51
N ALA A 102 -2.98 -38.93 18.77
CA ALA A 102 -4.20 -39.33 18.05
C ALA A 102 -3.96 -39.99 16.67
N THR A 103 -2.72 -40.29 16.32
CA THR A 103 -2.33 -40.68 14.96
C THR A 103 -2.29 -42.21 14.82
N THR A 104 -2.67 -42.73 13.65
CA THR A 104 -2.78 -44.18 13.41
C THR A 104 -1.64 -44.74 12.56
N SER A 105 -0.80 -43.88 12.00
CA SER A 105 0.31 -44.21 11.10
C SER A 105 1.59 -43.50 11.56
N ASN A 106 2.73 -43.97 11.06
CA ASN A 106 4.06 -43.40 11.29
C ASN A 106 4.47 -42.52 10.10
N MET A 107 5.59 -41.79 10.19
CA MET A 107 6.25 -41.27 9.00
C MET A 107 6.78 -42.43 8.15
N GLY A 108 7.19 -42.15 6.91
CA GLY A 108 7.65 -43.22 6.01
C GLY A 108 9.14 -43.40 6.08
N ASN A 109 9.64 -44.60 6.38
CA ASN A 109 11.08 -44.85 6.57
C ASN A 109 11.90 -44.69 5.27
N SER A 110 11.25 -44.78 4.10
CA SER A 110 11.90 -44.62 2.79
C SER A 110 11.60 -43.29 2.09
N SER A 111 10.60 -42.53 2.53
CA SER A 111 10.35 -41.17 2.05
C SER A 111 9.29 -40.44 2.88
N GLY A 112 9.40 -39.11 2.89
CA GLY A 112 8.43 -38.24 3.52
C GLY A 112 8.75 -36.76 3.29
N SER A 113 7.75 -35.92 3.52
CA SER A 113 7.92 -34.48 3.64
C SER A 113 7.36 -33.97 4.96
N LEU A 114 7.93 -32.88 5.46
CA LEU A 114 7.42 -32.16 6.61
C LEU A 114 7.21 -30.71 6.23
N ALA A 115 6.12 -30.11 6.69
CA ALA A 115 5.82 -28.71 6.48
C ALA A 115 5.34 -28.06 7.79
N LEU A 116 5.87 -26.87 8.11
CA LEU A 116 5.44 -26.04 9.22
C LEU A 116 4.69 -24.83 8.67
N PHE A 117 3.49 -24.56 9.17
CA PHE A 117 2.64 -23.44 8.76
C PHE A 117 2.37 -22.50 9.94
N SER A 118 2.32 -21.20 9.66
CA SER A 118 1.98 -20.18 10.67
C SER A 118 0.49 -19.96 10.88
N GLY A 119 -0.37 -20.69 10.16
CA GLY A 119 -1.82 -20.53 10.21
C GLY A 119 -2.53 -21.01 8.94
N GLU A 120 -3.84 -20.77 8.90
CA GLU A 120 -4.68 -21.06 7.74
C GLU A 120 -4.89 -19.82 6.86
N PRO A 121 -5.15 -19.98 5.54
CA PRO A 121 -5.12 -21.24 4.80
C PRO A 121 -3.68 -21.75 4.60
N ARG A 122 -3.49 -23.07 4.67
CA ARG A 122 -2.19 -23.70 4.33
C ARG A 122 -1.85 -23.48 2.86
N GLY A 123 -0.69 -22.91 2.60
CA GLY A 123 -0.22 -22.62 1.26
C GLY A 123 1.15 -21.95 1.27
N SER A 124 1.53 -21.40 0.11
CA SER A 124 2.81 -20.70 -0.08
C SER A 124 2.98 -19.48 0.86
N ASP A 125 1.90 -18.79 1.22
CA ASP A 125 1.94 -17.63 2.13
C ASP A 125 2.18 -18.02 3.61
N THR A 126 1.71 -19.19 4.02
CA THR A 126 1.68 -19.62 5.43
C THR A 126 2.74 -20.64 5.77
N ILE A 127 3.32 -21.34 4.79
CA ILE A 127 4.44 -22.27 5.02
C ILE A 127 5.70 -21.51 5.46
N LYS A 128 6.33 -21.97 6.54
CA LYS A 128 7.50 -21.34 7.19
C LYS A 128 8.74 -22.22 7.19
N SER A 129 8.56 -23.53 7.13
CA SER A 129 9.66 -24.49 7.03
C SER A 129 9.18 -25.71 6.27
N PHE A 130 10.06 -26.30 5.47
CA PHE A 130 9.79 -27.50 4.70
C PHE A 130 11.05 -28.35 4.63
N VAL A 131 10.90 -29.66 4.79
CA VAL A 131 11.99 -30.62 4.55
C VAL A 131 11.41 -31.84 3.85
N ARG A 132 12.19 -32.40 2.94
CA ARG A 132 11.84 -33.64 2.23
C ARG A 132 13.03 -34.58 2.22
N TYR A 133 12.78 -35.85 2.53
CA TYR A 133 13.75 -36.92 2.46
C TYR A 133 13.21 -38.06 1.60
N HIS A 134 14.11 -38.75 0.91
CA HIS A 134 13.73 -39.83 0.00
C HIS A 134 14.90 -40.78 -0.25
N LYS A 135 14.61 -42.08 -0.20
CA LYS A 135 15.50 -43.16 -0.63
C LYS A 135 15.33 -43.39 -2.13
N PRO A 136 16.34 -43.11 -2.96
CA PRO A 136 16.24 -43.28 -4.41
C PRO A 136 15.74 -44.69 -4.79
N GLY A 137 14.77 -44.74 -5.71
CA GLY A 137 14.15 -45.98 -6.17
C GLY A 137 12.96 -46.48 -5.34
N SER A 138 12.61 -45.79 -4.25
CA SER A 138 11.35 -46.03 -3.51
C SER A 138 10.20 -45.18 -4.04
N SER A 139 8.99 -45.36 -3.51
CA SER A 139 7.87 -44.46 -3.79
C SER A 139 8.12 -43.08 -3.17
N GLU A 140 7.99 -42.01 -3.96
CA GLU A 140 8.18 -40.65 -3.49
C GLU A 140 6.95 -40.10 -2.77
N ARG A 141 7.18 -39.46 -1.63
CA ARG A 141 6.18 -38.64 -0.95
C ARG A 141 6.70 -37.22 -0.79
N LYS A 142 5.88 -36.24 -1.18
CA LYS A 142 6.29 -34.85 -1.42
C LYS A 142 5.16 -33.85 -1.22
N THR A 143 4.20 -34.17 -0.36
CA THR A 143 3.07 -33.28 -0.05
C THR A 143 3.61 -31.92 0.39
N TRP A 144 3.02 -30.84 -0.12
CA TRP A 144 3.42 -29.44 0.07
C TRP A 144 4.70 -28.98 -0.62
N GLU A 145 5.39 -29.82 -1.41
CA GLU A 145 6.56 -29.40 -2.18
C GLU A 145 6.24 -28.21 -3.10
N SER A 146 5.09 -28.23 -3.79
CA SER A 146 4.70 -27.12 -4.68
C SER A 146 4.57 -25.79 -3.93
N SER A 147 3.95 -25.78 -2.75
CA SER A 147 3.83 -24.58 -1.92
C SER A 147 5.16 -24.16 -1.31
N ALA A 148 6.03 -25.11 -0.94
CA ALA A 148 7.37 -24.82 -0.45
C ALA A 148 8.26 -24.22 -1.54
N VAL A 149 8.17 -24.74 -2.77
CA VAL A 149 8.85 -24.20 -3.95
C VAL A 149 8.35 -22.80 -4.28
N GLU A 150 7.03 -22.61 -4.28
CA GLU A 150 6.40 -21.30 -4.50
C GLU A 150 6.78 -20.28 -3.41
N ALA A 151 6.93 -20.74 -2.16
CA ALA A 151 7.42 -19.94 -1.03
C ALA A 151 8.95 -19.72 -1.04
N GLY A 152 9.69 -20.31 -2.00
CA GLY A 152 11.14 -20.23 -2.07
C GLY A 152 11.88 -21.00 -0.96
N LEU A 153 11.18 -21.87 -0.23
CA LEU A 153 11.71 -22.73 0.84
C LEU A 153 12.26 -24.06 0.31
N TRP A 154 12.03 -24.42 -0.95
CA TRP A 154 12.51 -25.69 -1.50
C TRP A 154 12.74 -25.56 -3.00
N ARG A 155 13.47 -26.50 -3.59
CA ARG A 155 13.61 -26.60 -5.05
C ARG A 155 12.85 -27.80 -5.56
N THR A 156 12.19 -27.64 -6.70
CA THR A 156 11.39 -28.72 -7.29
C THR A 156 12.26 -29.97 -7.48
N GLY A 157 11.84 -31.08 -6.87
CA GLY A 157 12.52 -32.36 -7.02
C GLY A 157 13.76 -32.55 -6.14
N ASP A 158 14.20 -31.54 -5.37
CA ASP A 158 15.25 -31.76 -4.39
C ASP A 158 14.74 -32.60 -3.22
N PHE A 159 15.62 -33.41 -2.65
CA PHE A 159 15.38 -34.19 -1.44
C PHE A 159 16.71 -34.51 -0.74
N ILE A 160 16.61 -34.83 0.55
CA ILE A 160 17.71 -35.42 1.32
C ILE A 160 17.76 -36.91 0.95
N ASP A 161 18.85 -37.33 0.32
CA ASP A 161 19.06 -38.72 -0.08
C ASP A 161 19.36 -39.56 1.15
N ILE A 162 18.41 -40.40 1.55
CA ILE A 162 18.52 -41.28 2.72
C ILE A 162 18.87 -42.73 2.32
N GLY A 163 19.39 -42.96 1.10
CA GLY A 163 19.68 -44.30 0.60
C GLY A 163 20.71 -45.08 1.42
N SER A 164 21.64 -44.37 2.08
CA SER A 164 22.68 -44.93 2.94
C SER A 164 22.42 -44.73 4.44
N MET A 165 21.26 -44.20 4.82
CA MET A 165 20.94 -43.89 6.21
C MET A 165 20.57 -45.18 6.97
N ALA A 166 21.15 -45.37 8.15
CA ALA A 166 20.81 -46.48 9.04
C ALA A 166 19.65 -46.12 9.96
N GLU A 167 18.91 -47.12 10.45
CA GLU A 167 17.88 -46.92 11.47
C GLU A 167 18.49 -46.30 12.74
N GLY A 168 17.72 -45.45 13.42
CA GLY A 168 18.12 -44.73 14.62
C GLY A 168 18.87 -43.42 14.38
N VAL A 169 19.26 -43.16 13.13
CA VAL A 169 19.89 -41.89 12.72
C VAL A 169 18.79 -40.83 12.55
N SER A 170 19.06 -39.59 12.94
CA SER A 170 18.19 -38.45 12.64
C SER A 170 18.76 -37.61 11.50
N VAL A 171 17.88 -36.87 10.85
CA VAL A 171 18.22 -35.86 9.84
C VAL A 171 18.05 -34.49 10.49
N GLY A 172 19.14 -33.74 10.59
CA GLY A 172 19.17 -32.45 11.28
C GLY A 172 19.88 -31.37 10.50
N LEU A 173 19.61 -30.12 10.84
CA LEU A 173 20.36 -28.98 10.32
C LEU A 173 21.82 -29.03 10.79
N THR A 174 22.77 -28.71 9.94
CA THR A 174 24.19 -28.66 10.34
C THR A 174 24.50 -27.57 11.37
N SER A 175 23.62 -26.58 11.48
CA SER A 175 23.64 -25.51 12.47
C SER A 175 22.21 -25.05 12.72
N ASP A 176 21.86 -24.87 13.99
CA ASP A 176 20.48 -24.57 14.37
C ASP A 176 19.93 -23.32 13.66
N GLY A 177 18.72 -23.44 13.13
CA GLY A 177 18.05 -22.34 12.46
C GLY A 177 18.61 -21.95 11.08
N VAL A 178 19.66 -22.62 10.60
CA VAL A 178 20.28 -22.32 9.30
C VAL A 178 19.56 -23.05 8.17
N ALA A 179 19.02 -22.30 7.20
CA ALA A 179 18.71 -22.75 5.84
C ALA A 179 17.98 -24.11 5.69
N ALA A 180 16.93 -24.35 6.49
CA ALA A 180 16.05 -25.54 6.42
C ALA A 180 15.50 -25.91 5.03
N GLY A 181 15.59 -25.00 4.06
CA GLY A 181 15.09 -25.19 2.70
C GLY A 181 16.01 -25.84 1.67
N PHE A 182 17.24 -26.22 2.04
CA PHE A 182 18.21 -26.79 1.09
C PHE A 182 18.75 -28.11 1.60
N LYS A 183 18.71 -29.14 0.77
CA LYS A 183 19.24 -30.48 1.13
C LYS A 183 20.67 -30.45 1.67
N GLN A 184 21.50 -29.50 1.24
CA GLN A 184 22.91 -29.37 1.67
C GLN A 184 23.06 -28.85 3.11
N ALA A 185 22.01 -28.27 3.70
CA ALA A 185 22.00 -27.81 5.08
C ALA A 185 21.63 -28.94 6.06
N TRP A 186 21.31 -30.13 5.56
CA TRP A 186 20.90 -31.26 6.37
C TRP A 186 21.98 -32.34 6.37
N GLU A 187 22.28 -32.85 7.55
CA GLU A 187 23.23 -33.94 7.79
C GLU A 187 22.59 -35.05 8.61
N PHE A 188 23.29 -36.17 8.66
CA PHE A 188 22.93 -37.32 9.47
C PHE A 188 23.57 -37.23 10.84
N PHE A 189 22.76 -37.44 11.88
CA PHE A 189 23.19 -37.44 13.27
C PHE A 189 23.06 -38.86 13.80
N SER A 190 24.21 -39.53 13.97
CA SER A 190 24.27 -40.89 14.54
C SER A 190 23.79 -40.94 16.00
N SER A 191 23.86 -39.79 16.67
CA SER A 191 23.23 -39.54 17.97
C SER A 191 22.39 -38.28 17.82
N ALA A 192 21.07 -38.42 17.91
CA ALA A 192 20.19 -37.28 17.76
C ALA A 192 20.42 -36.20 18.82
N THR A 193 20.24 -34.94 18.44
CA THR A 193 20.53 -33.76 19.27
C THR A 193 19.29 -33.14 19.91
N LYS A 194 18.18 -33.88 19.93
CA LYS A 194 16.90 -33.48 20.53
C LYS A 194 17.01 -32.68 21.84
N GLY A 195 16.45 -31.48 21.82
CA GLY A 195 16.38 -30.52 22.91
C GLY A 195 17.65 -29.70 23.10
N THR A 196 18.66 -29.88 22.23
CA THR A 196 19.96 -29.22 22.31
C THR A 196 20.39 -28.74 20.93
N GLY A 197 21.47 -27.94 20.87
CA GLY A 197 21.94 -27.41 19.59
C GLY A 197 22.69 -28.44 18.75
N ASN A 198 22.48 -28.39 17.44
CA ASN A 198 23.13 -29.25 16.47
C ASN A 198 24.62 -28.90 16.40
N SER A 199 25.45 -29.75 17.01
CA SER A 199 26.91 -29.69 16.91
C SER A 199 27.34 -30.85 16.02
N GLN A 200 28.16 -30.61 14.99
CA GLN A 200 28.58 -31.63 14.01
C GLN A 200 28.91 -32.95 14.70
N ALA A 201 28.07 -33.97 14.46
CA ALA A 201 28.40 -35.33 14.83
C ALA A 201 29.61 -35.72 13.98
N SER A 202 30.72 -36.09 14.62
CA SER A 202 31.89 -36.59 13.89
C SER A 202 31.46 -37.76 13.03
N ASN A 203 31.66 -37.66 11.72
CA ASN A 203 31.63 -38.81 10.81
C ASN A 203 32.67 -39.83 11.30
N ASN A 204 32.24 -40.80 12.11
CA ASN A 204 32.98 -42.03 12.31
C ASN A 204 32.41 -43.05 11.32
N GLU A 205 32.98 -43.06 10.12
CA GLU A 205 33.01 -44.25 9.28
C GLU A 205 33.73 -45.38 10.08
N PRO A 206 33.28 -46.65 10.01
CA PRO A 206 34.05 -47.75 10.60
C PRO A 206 35.40 -47.88 9.86
N PRO A 207 36.48 -48.32 10.54
CA PRO A 207 37.83 -48.20 9.99
C PRO A 207 38.02 -49.19 8.84
N ASP A 208 38.12 -48.69 7.60
CA ASP A 208 38.82 -49.44 6.56
C ASP A 208 40.28 -49.00 6.51
N ALA A 209 41.16 -49.99 6.61
CA ALA A 209 42.59 -49.78 6.57
C ALA A 209 42.99 -49.46 5.14
N ASN A 210 43.87 -48.47 5.01
CA ASN A 210 44.69 -48.20 3.83
C ASN A 210 44.10 -47.22 2.80
N GLN A 211 44.19 -45.92 3.11
CA GLN A 211 44.57 -44.94 2.08
C GLN A 211 45.22 -43.69 2.68
N THR A 212 46.34 -43.33 2.04
CA THR A 212 47.31 -42.32 2.43
C THR A 212 46.73 -40.91 2.35
N SER A 213 46.95 -40.15 3.42
CA SER A 213 46.65 -38.72 3.53
C SER A 213 47.24 -37.91 2.37
N THR A 214 46.36 -37.29 1.59
CA THR A 214 46.67 -36.04 0.89
C THR A 214 45.74 -34.96 1.43
N THR A 215 46.26 -34.21 2.39
CA THR A 215 45.67 -32.99 2.93
C THR A 215 45.60 -31.94 1.82
N THR A 216 44.43 -31.78 1.23
CA THR A 216 44.07 -30.56 0.50
C THR A 216 42.97 -29.88 1.30
N SER A 217 43.39 -29.00 2.21
CA SER A 217 42.50 -28.08 2.93
C SER A 217 41.85 -27.13 1.94
N SER A 218 40.72 -27.55 1.37
CA SER A 218 39.78 -26.67 0.71
C SER A 218 38.65 -26.46 1.71
N ALA A 219 38.72 -25.34 2.44
CA ALA A 219 37.59 -24.88 3.24
C ALA A 219 36.43 -24.59 2.28
N ASN A 220 35.61 -25.60 2.01
CA ASN A 220 34.33 -25.43 1.33
C ASN A 220 33.38 -24.80 2.35
N THR A 221 33.47 -23.48 2.49
CA THR A 221 32.45 -22.68 3.16
C THR A 221 31.19 -22.77 2.29
N ALA A 222 30.25 -23.64 2.69
CA ALA A 222 28.95 -23.73 2.06
C ALA A 222 28.26 -22.34 2.12
N PRO A 223 27.74 -21.81 1.01
CA PRO A 223 27.12 -20.49 1.00
C PRO A 223 25.81 -20.51 1.80
N LEU A 224 25.75 -19.65 2.82
CA LEU A 224 24.56 -19.37 3.63
C LEU A 224 23.38 -18.94 2.74
N TYR A 225 22.30 -19.71 2.68
CA TYR A 225 21.06 -19.24 2.04
C TYR A 225 20.18 -18.53 3.07
N VAL A 226 20.36 -17.22 3.10
CA VAL A 226 19.51 -16.20 3.72
C VAL A 226 18.28 -16.04 2.82
N ILE A 227 17.04 -15.91 3.34
CA ILE A 227 15.95 -15.29 2.54
C ILE A 227 16.54 -13.95 2.08
N PRO A 228 16.89 -13.74 0.80
CA PRO A 228 17.73 -12.61 0.45
C PRO A 228 17.00 -11.35 0.90
N ARG A 229 17.52 -10.67 1.92
CA ARG A 229 17.02 -9.36 2.26
C ARG A 229 17.45 -8.48 1.11
N LEU A 230 16.46 -7.95 0.40
CA LEU A 230 16.73 -6.93 -0.58
C LEU A 230 17.17 -5.69 0.18
N ASP A 231 18.26 -5.10 -0.28
CA ASP A 231 18.54 -3.72 0.05
C ASP A 231 17.54 -2.87 -0.74
N VAL A 232 16.63 -2.19 -0.03
CA VAL A 232 15.57 -1.41 -0.66
C VAL A 232 15.85 0.06 -0.38
N ASP A 233 15.78 0.86 -1.44
CA ASP A 233 15.93 2.30 -1.36
C ASP A 233 14.68 3.00 -1.88
N ILE A 234 14.38 4.15 -1.30
CA ILE A 234 13.31 5.05 -1.73
C ILE A 234 13.96 6.36 -2.15
N GLU A 235 13.92 6.63 -3.45
CA GLU A 235 14.28 7.93 -4.00
C GLU A 235 13.04 8.81 -4.11
N THR A 236 13.06 9.89 -3.34
CA THR A 236 11.98 10.89 -3.33
C THR A 236 12.47 12.21 -2.75
N PRO A 237 11.93 13.37 -3.17
CA PRO A 237 12.10 14.60 -2.43
C PRO A 237 11.57 14.45 -1.00
N THR A 238 12.33 14.93 -0.02
CA THR A 238 11.94 14.86 1.41
C THR A 238 10.93 15.92 1.82
N ALA A 239 10.61 16.85 0.93
CA ALA A 239 9.63 17.89 1.14
C ALA A 239 8.75 18.08 -0.10
N GLY A 240 7.49 18.44 0.12
CA GLY A 240 6.52 18.72 -0.92
C GLY A 240 5.44 19.67 -0.43
N VAL A 241 4.50 20.01 -1.32
CA VAL A 241 3.32 20.81 -0.99
C VAL A 241 2.06 19.99 -1.22
N ILE A 242 1.08 20.15 -0.35
CA ILE A 242 -0.20 19.42 -0.48
C ILE A 242 -0.91 19.74 -1.80
N GLY A 243 -1.55 18.73 -2.38
CA GLY A 243 -2.22 18.85 -3.67
C GLY A 243 -1.29 18.83 -4.88
N ALA A 244 0.04 18.94 -4.71
CA ALA A 244 0.97 18.69 -5.81
C ALA A 244 1.26 17.19 -5.97
N PRO A 245 1.52 16.71 -7.20
CA PRO A 245 2.01 15.35 -7.42
C PRO A 245 3.42 15.17 -6.84
N HIS A 246 3.56 14.23 -5.90
CA HIS A 246 4.84 13.87 -5.29
C HIS A 246 5.32 12.53 -5.82
N ARG A 247 6.55 12.49 -6.37
CA ARG A 247 7.10 11.29 -7.02
C ARG A 247 7.87 10.43 -6.03
N PHE A 248 7.68 9.12 -6.15
CA PHE A 248 8.43 8.09 -5.43
C PHE A 248 8.99 7.08 -6.43
N ALA A 249 10.25 6.70 -6.25
CA ALA A 249 10.86 5.58 -6.95
C ALA A 249 11.47 4.62 -5.93
N GLY A 250 11.18 3.34 -6.11
CA GLY A 250 11.67 2.25 -5.29
C GLY A 250 12.72 1.46 -6.04
N TYR A 251 13.82 1.16 -5.39
CA TYR A 251 14.87 0.32 -5.93
C TYR A 251 15.09 -0.86 -5.00
N ALA A 252 15.42 -2.01 -5.57
CA ALA A 252 15.72 -3.21 -4.83
C ALA A 252 17.00 -3.82 -5.36
N PHE A 253 17.93 -4.12 -4.46
CA PHE A 253 19.23 -4.68 -4.78
C PHE A 253 19.43 -6.02 -4.06
N GLY A 254 20.07 -6.96 -4.76
CA GLY A 254 20.52 -8.20 -4.15
C GLY A 254 21.69 -7.97 -3.19
N SER A 255 22.14 -9.06 -2.54
CA SER A 255 23.31 -9.04 -1.66
C SER A 255 24.61 -8.65 -2.37
N ASP A 256 24.66 -8.80 -3.70
CA ASP A 256 25.77 -8.36 -4.56
C ASP A 256 25.70 -6.88 -4.95
N LYS A 257 24.77 -6.11 -4.35
CA LYS A 257 24.48 -4.70 -4.64
C LYS A 257 24.06 -4.43 -6.09
N LYS A 258 23.66 -5.45 -6.84
CA LYS A 258 23.10 -5.27 -8.18
C LYS A 258 21.58 -5.15 -8.12
N PRO A 259 20.97 -4.38 -9.03
CA PRO A 259 19.51 -4.30 -9.13
C PRO A 259 18.90 -5.70 -9.33
N VAL A 260 17.83 -5.98 -8.60
CA VAL A 260 17.07 -7.22 -8.80
C VAL A 260 16.25 -7.10 -10.08
N VAL A 261 16.36 -8.11 -10.93
CA VAL A 261 15.66 -8.21 -12.21
C VAL A 261 14.66 -9.36 -12.18
N GLY A 262 13.54 -9.23 -12.92
CA GLY A 262 12.50 -10.25 -13.01
C GLY A 262 11.18 -9.81 -12.37
N ASN A 263 10.42 -10.77 -11.84
CA ASN A 263 9.14 -10.49 -11.21
C ASN A 263 9.36 -9.91 -9.80
N VAL A 264 9.30 -8.59 -9.69
CA VAL A 264 9.49 -7.83 -8.44
C VAL A 264 8.24 -6.97 -8.20
N ARG A 265 7.62 -7.14 -7.03
CA ARG A 265 6.46 -6.36 -6.61
C ARG A 265 6.90 -5.26 -5.66
N PHE A 266 6.38 -4.06 -5.87
CA PHE A 266 6.64 -2.88 -5.05
C PHE A 266 5.31 -2.38 -4.52
N LEU A 267 5.09 -2.47 -3.19
CA LEU A 267 3.88 -2.04 -2.52
C LEU A 267 4.16 -0.86 -1.59
N TRP A 268 3.57 0.28 -1.91
CA TRP A 268 3.70 1.53 -1.18
C TRP A 268 2.56 1.72 -0.19
N ASN A 269 2.89 2.26 0.99
CA ASN A 269 1.93 2.82 1.93
C ASN A 269 2.40 4.22 2.31
N PHE A 270 1.58 5.23 2.02
CA PHE A 270 1.94 6.64 2.20
C PHE A 270 1.65 7.18 3.61
N ASN A 271 1.14 6.33 4.51
CA ASN A 271 0.76 6.68 5.88
C ASN A 271 -0.32 7.78 5.97
N ASP A 272 -1.14 7.90 4.92
CA ASP A 272 -2.33 8.75 4.87
C ASP A 272 -3.62 7.94 4.62
N GLY A 273 -3.51 6.61 4.73
CA GLY A 273 -4.58 5.65 4.46
C GLY A 273 -4.62 5.15 3.01
N THR A 274 -3.76 5.66 2.12
CA THR A 274 -3.67 5.21 0.73
C THR A 274 -2.47 4.30 0.48
N VAL A 275 -2.59 3.47 -0.56
CA VAL A 275 -1.55 2.54 -1.03
C VAL A 275 -1.41 2.65 -2.54
N ALA A 276 -0.25 2.27 -3.07
CA ALA A 276 -0.02 2.16 -4.50
C ALA A 276 0.91 0.98 -4.82
N GLU A 277 0.90 0.53 -6.07
CA GLU A 277 1.73 -0.56 -6.55
C GLU A 277 2.56 -0.13 -7.76
N GLY A 278 3.82 -0.57 -7.81
CA GLY A 278 4.75 -0.34 -8.93
C GLY A 278 6.10 0.25 -8.50
N PRO A 279 7.15 0.07 -9.32
CA PRO A 279 8.51 0.51 -8.97
C PRO A 279 8.67 2.03 -8.92
N ALA A 280 7.81 2.77 -9.61
CA ALA A 280 7.72 4.22 -9.50
C ALA A 280 6.26 4.64 -9.52
N VAL A 281 5.89 5.50 -8.58
CA VAL A 281 4.51 5.96 -8.37
C VAL A 281 4.49 7.46 -8.13
N THR A 282 3.33 8.06 -8.33
CA THR A 282 3.07 9.45 -7.99
C THR A 282 1.88 9.50 -7.04
N HIS A 283 2.02 10.23 -5.94
CA HIS A 283 1.00 10.36 -4.91
C HIS A 283 0.71 11.83 -4.61
N ILE A 284 -0.53 12.14 -4.21
CA ILE A 284 -0.95 13.50 -3.86
C ILE A 284 -1.41 13.52 -2.41
N PHE A 285 -0.57 14.09 -1.54
CA PHE A 285 -0.93 14.30 -0.13
C PHE A 285 -1.98 15.41 -0.02
N ARG A 286 -3.01 15.15 0.78
CA ARG A 286 -4.14 16.08 0.95
C ARG A 286 -3.99 17.01 2.16
N PHE A 287 -3.14 16.65 3.13
CA PHE A 287 -2.97 17.41 4.37
C PHE A 287 -1.50 17.71 4.65
N PRO A 288 -1.20 18.85 5.28
CA PRO A 288 0.17 19.17 5.66
C PRO A 288 0.56 18.32 6.87
N GLY A 289 1.83 17.95 6.94
CA GLY A 289 2.36 17.11 8.01
C GLY A 289 3.56 16.28 7.58
N SER A 290 4.12 15.54 8.54
CA SER A 290 5.19 14.58 8.30
C SER A 290 4.57 13.20 8.08
N TYR A 291 4.94 12.55 6.98
CA TYR A 291 4.48 11.21 6.61
C TYR A 291 5.66 10.26 6.53
N THR A 292 5.58 9.13 7.24
CA THR A 292 6.55 8.03 7.12
C THR A 292 6.05 7.06 6.05
N VAL A 293 6.50 7.26 4.81
CA VAL A 293 6.15 6.40 3.67
C VAL A 293 6.90 5.09 3.80
N SER A 294 6.21 3.96 3.66
CA SER A 294 6.85 2.64 3.62
C SER A 294 6.73 2.02 2.24
N LEU A 295 7.80 1.33 1.84
CA LEU A 295 7.85 0.50 0.66
C LEU A 295 8.18 -0.92 1.10
N ASN A 296 7.30 -1.86 0.76
CA ASN A 296 7.55 -3.29 0.84
C ASN A 296 7.84 -3.82 -0.56
N VAL A 297 8.96 -4.51 -0.71
CA VAL A 297 9.34 -5.16 -1.96
C VAL A 297 9.36 -6.66 -1.75
N ASN A 298 8.75 -7.41 -2.66
CA ASN A 298 8.92 -8.85 -2.74
C ASN A 298 9.28 -9.27 -4.17
N THR A 299 9.85 -10.46 -4.31
CA THR A 299 10.22 -11.03 -5.60
C THR A 299 9.53 -12.36 -5.78
N GLY A 300 9.39 -12.83 -7.02
CA GLY A 300 8.91 -14.17 -7.31
C GLY A 300 9.77 -15.30 -6.72
N SER A 301 10.97 -15.01 -6.20
CA SER A 301 11.83 -15.96 -5.49
C SER A 301 11.67 -15.92 -3.96
N GLY A 302 10.73 -15.13 -3.42
CA GLY A 302 10.50 -14.99 -1.98
C GLY A 302 11.46 -14.04 -1.26
N ALA A 303 12.41 -13.41 -1.97
CA ALA A 303 13.24 -12.35 -1.40
C ALA A 303 12.35 -11.14 -1.07
N ILE A 304 12.51 -10.61 0.15
CA ILE A 304 11.74 -9.48 0.65
C ILE A 304 12.67 -8.34 1.06
N GLY A 305 12.19 -7.12 0.96
CA GLY A 305 12.87 -5.95 1.50
C GLY A 305 11.87 -4.89 1.90
N HIS A 306 12.32 -4.01 2.79
CA HIS A 306 11.50 -2.93 3.31
C HIS A 306 12.38 -1.68 3.44
N ALA A 307 11.87 -0.56 2.96
CA ALA A 307 12.40 0.76 3.25
C ALA A 307 11.32 1.69 3.82
N ILE A 308 11.73 2.67 4.61
CA ILE A 308 10.90 3.80 5.03
C ILE A 308 11.53 5.12 4.62
N ARG A 309 10.70 6.12 4.32
CA ARG A 309 11.14 7.47 4.07
C ARG A 309 10.17 8.50 4.64
N ASP A 310 10.71 9.40 5.45
CA ASP A 310 9.95 10.54 5.95
C ASP A 310 9.91 11.65 4.90
N VAL A 311 8.71 12.14 4.64
CA VAL A 311 8.45 13.29 3.77
C VAL A 311 7.61 14.32 4.51
N ASN A 312 7.98 15.60 4.37
CA ASN A 312 7.30 16.71 5.01
C ASN A 312 6.46 17.50 4.00
N MET A 313 5.16 17.52 4.19
CA MET A 313 4.20 18.22 3.33
C MET A 313 3.78 19.54 3.95
N THR A 314 4.00 20.63 3.24
CA THR A 314 3.58 21.97 3.67
C THR A 314 2.29 22.39 2.98
N ALA A 315 1.62 23.39 3.55
CA ALA A 315 0.45 24.00 2.90
C ALA A 315 0.86 24.58 1.54
N ASN A 316 -0.01 24.42 0.54
CA ASN A 316 0.20 25.08 -0.74
C ASN A 316 -0.16 26.57 -0.65
N ALA A 317 0.18 27.32 -1.69
CA ALA A 317 -0.07 28.75 -1.79
C ALA A 317 -1.29 29.05 -2.68
N VAL A 318 -2.34 28.24 -2.59
CA VAL A 318 -3.64 28.49 -3.23
C VAL A 318 -4.55 29.21 -2.24
N PHE A 319 -5.08 30.36 -2.64
CA PHE A 319 -5.93 31.22 -1.81
C PHE A 319 -6.86 32.05 -2.71
N PHE A 320 -7.82 32.76 -2.12
CA PHE A 320 -8.69 33.66 -2.87
C PHE A 320 -7.92 34.90 -3.34
N SER A 321 -7.85 35.14 -4.65
CA SER A 321 -7.25 36.36 -5.19
C SER A 321 -8.27 37.48 -5.40
N GLU A 322 -9.47 37.14 -5.84
CA GLU A 322 -10.49 38.11 -6.17
C GLU A 322 -11.89 37.51 -6.05
N ALA A 323 -12.87 38.29 -5.59
CA ALA A 323 -14.27 37.90 -5.64
C ALA A 323 -15.18 39.09 -5.92
N LEU A 324 -16.15 38.89 -6.82
CA LEU A 324 -17.21 39.85 -7.11
C LEU A 324 -18.55 39.26 -6.66
N ALA A 325 -19.30 40.03 -5.87
CA ALA A 325 -20.62 39.62 -5.39
C ALA A 325 -21.68 39.61 -6.52
N GLY A 326 -22.84 38.99 -6.25
CA GLY A 326 -23.98 38.92 -7.16
C GLY A 326 -23.92 37.76 -8.16
N ILE A 327 -25.04 37.51 -8.85
CA ILE A 327 -25.20 36.36 -9.76
C ILE A 327 -24.29 36.42 -11.00
N GLY A 328 -23.96 37.64 -11.45
CA GLY A 328 -22.98 37.89 -12.51
C GLY A 328 -21.53 37.95 -12.04
N GLY A 329 -21.30 37.81 -10.73
CA GLY A 329 -19.98 37.83 -10.12
C GLY A 329 -19.23 36.52 -10.27
N PHE A 330 -18.08 36.44 -9.59
CA PHE A 330 -17.19 35.30 -9.65
C PHE A 330 -16.38 35.16 -8.36
N VAL A 331 -15.75 34.01 -8.22
CA VAL A 331 -14.72 33.71 -7.24
C VAL A 331 -13.46 33.29 -7.98
N GLU A 332 -12.34 33.90 -7.66
CA GLU A 332 -11.04 33.59 -8.25
C GLU A 332 -10.09 33.04 -7.21
N LEU A 333 -9.38 31.97 -7.59
CA LEU A 333 -8.27 31.43 -6.82
C LEU A 333 -6.95 31.69 -7.56
N GLU A 334 -5.93 32.05 -6.80
CA GLU A 334 -4.56 32.18 -7.28
C GLU A 334 -3.68 31.12 -6.63
N ASN A 335 -2.84 30.48 -7.44
CA ASN A 335 -1.73 29.70 -6.95
C ASN A 335 -0.46 30.54 -7.00
N ARG A 336 -0.01 31.06 -5.85
CA ARG A 336 1.27 31.80 -5.74
C ARG A 336 2.50 30.90 -5.65
N GLY A 337 2.29 29.60 -5.55
CA GLY A 337 3.37 28.62 -5.58
C GLY A 337 3.91 28.41 -6.99
N VAL A 338 4.92 27.55 -7.09
CA VAL A 338 5.50 27.12 -8.38
C VAL A 338 4.94 25.78 -8.86
N GLU A 339 4.39 24.98 -7.94
CA GLU A 339 3.86 23.66 -8.22
C GLU A 339 2.46 23.70 -8.83
N MET A 340 2.12 22.71 -9.65
CA MET A 340 0.74 22.49 -10.07
C MET A 340 -0.05 21.82 -8.94
N ILE A 341 -1.17 22.42 -8.55
CA ILE A 341 -2.01 21.92 -7.46
C ILE A 341 -3.30 21.31 -8.01
N ASP A 342 -3.61 20.10 -7.56
CA ASP A 342 -4.86 19.41 -7.79
C ASP A 342 -5.91 19.85 -6.75
N LEU A 343 -6.96 20.50 -7.25
CA LEU A 343 -8.07 21.05 -6.45
C LEU A 343 -9.26 20.09 -6.39
N SER A 344 -9.14 18.89 -6.94
CA SER A 344 -10.24 17.92 -7.01
C SER A 344 -10.85 17.65 -5.64
N GLY A 345 -12.16 17.89 -5.50
CA GLY A 345 -12.91 17.66 -4.28
C GLY A 345 -12.73 18.72 -3.18
N TRP A 346 -11.96 19.78 -3.43
CA TRP A 346 -11.96 20.95 -2.55
C TRP A 346 -13.31 21.65 -2.62
N LEU A 347 -13.65 22.42 -1.59
CA LEU A 347 -14.93 23.13 -1.52
C LEU A 347 -14.73 24.63 -1.39
N ILE A 348 -15.68 25.36 -1.95
CA ILE A 348 -15.93 26.76 -1.59
C ILE A 348 -17.29 26.76 -0.89
N ASP A 349 -17.39 27.22 0.34
CA ASP A 349 -18.67 27.35 1.04
C ASP A 349 -18.91 28.77 1.51
N ASP A 350 -20.18 29.13 1.64
CA ASP A 350 -20.60 30.46 2.10
C ASP A 350 -20.93 30.50 3.59
N GLN A 351 -20.59 29.49 4.39
CA GLN A 351 -20.93 29.39 5.82
C GLN A 351 -22.45 29.35 6.13
N THR A 352 -23.36 29.37 5.14
CA THR A 352 -24.81 29.21 5.33
C THR A 352 -25.28 27.77 5.12
N GLY A 353 -24.35 26.85 4.84
CA GLY A 353 -24.63 25.47 4.48
C GLY A 353 -24.68 25.23 2.97
N ARG A 354 -24.45 26.26 2.13
CA ARG A 354 -24.24 26.09 0.69
C ARG A 354 -22.76 25.91 0.40
N SER A 355 -22.44 24.96 -0.47
CA SER A 355 -21.08 24.70 -0.92
C SER A 355 -21.03 24.31 -2.39
N PHE A 356 -19.93 24.67 -3.03
CA PHE A 356 -19.53 24.23 -4.35
C PHE A 356 -18.34 23.29 -4.21
N THR A 357 -18.46 22.05 -4.70
CA THR A 357 -17.35 21.11 -4.76
C THR A 357 -16.64 21.27 -6.10
N ILE A 358 -15.34 21.55 -6.06
CA ILE A 358 -14.51 21.69 -7.26
C ILE A 358 -14.43 20.32 -7.97
N PRO A 359 -14.80 20.25 -9.27
CA PRO A 359 -14.85 18.99 -10.00
C PRO A 359 -13.52 18.24 -10.05
N LEU A 360 -13.59 16.92 -10.13
CA LEU A 360 -12.42 16.06 -10.33
C LEU A 360 -11.64 16.44 -11.59
N GLY A 361 -10.31 16.42 -11.50
CA GLY A 361 -9.41 16.79 -12.59
C GLY A 361 -9.10 18.30 -12.68
N THR A 362 -9.70 19.13 -11.83
CA THR A 362 -9.41 20.57 -11.80
C THR A 362 -8.03 20.82 -11.20
N LYS A 363 -7.12 21.41 -11.97
CA LYS A 363 -5.73 21.68 -11.58
C LYS A 363 -5.35 23.13 -11.88
N ILE A 364 -4.53 23.73 -11.02
CA ILE A 364 -4.00 25.09 -11.20
C ILE A 364 -2.47 25.07 -11.19
N ARG A 365 -1.85 25.57 -12.27
CA ARG A 365 -0.38 25.70 -12.37
C ARG A 365 0.13 26.77 -11.40
N GLY A 366 1.39 26.65 -11.00
CA GLY A 366 2.07 27.70 -10.24
C GLY A 366 2.05 29.04 -10.99
N GLY A 367 1.79 30.12 -10.27
CA GLY A 367 1.64 31.48 -10.79
C GLY A 367 0.30 31.79 -11.46
N ASN A 368 -0.55 30.80 -11.72
CA ASN A 368 -1.79 30.98 -12.49
C ASN A 368 -3.00 31.30 -11.61
N LEU A 369 -4.08 31.70 -12.29
CA LEU A 369 -5.40 32.02 -11.76
C LEU A 369 -6.43 31.02 -12.30
N ILE A 370 -7.50 30.79 -11.53
CA ILE A 370 -8.70 30.09 -12.00
C ILE A 370 -9.94 30.82 -11.51
N VAL A 371 -10.90 31.01 -12.42
CA VAL A 371 -12.13 31.77 -12.15
C VAL A 371 -13.34 30.83 -12.16
N PHE A 372 -14.15 30.90 -11.11
CA PHE A 372 -15.43 30.22 -11.00
C PHE A 372 -16.58 31.24 -11.01
N PRO A 373 -17.41 31.29 -12.06
CA PRO A 373 -18.56 32.18 -12.10
C PRO A 373 -19.59 31.82 -11.02
N ASN A 374 -20.19 32.82 -10.37
CA ASN A 374 -21.16 32.60 -9.29
C ASN A 374 -22.41 31.83 -9.75
N ARG A 375 -22.83 32.01 -11.01
CA ARG A 375 -23.90 31.23 -11.64
C ARG A 375 -23.59 29.73 -11.76
N ILE A 376 -22.33 29.34 -11.74
CA ILE A 376 -21.89 27.93 -11.77
C ILE A 376 -21.72 27.41 -10.34
N THR A 377 -21.09 28.19 -9.45
CA THR A 377 -20.88 27.76 -8.07
C THR A 377 -22.18 27.76 -7.26
N GLY A 378 -23.17 28.57 -7.64
CA GLY A 378 -24.36 28.85 -6.84
C GLY A 378 -24.10 29.75 -5.63
N LEU A 379 -22.86 30.24 -5.46
CA LEU A 379 -22.41 31.05 -4.33
C LEU A 379 -22.43 32.54 -4.70
N ALA A 380 -23.62 33.08 -4.93
CA ALA A 380 -23.80 34.49 -5.21
C ALA A 380 -24.02 35.27 -3.89
N ALA A 381 -22.96 35.91 -3.38
CA ALA A 381 -23.10 36.81 -2.25
C ALA A 381 -24.02 37.99 -2.61
N THR A 382 -24.93 38.35 -1.72
CA THR A 382 -25.90 39.45 -1.83
C THR A 382 -25.95 40.19 -0.49
N ALA A 383 -26.65 41.33 -0.43
CA ALA A 383 -26.81 42.08 0.82
C ALA A 383 -27.41 41.26 1.97
N THR A 384 -28.17 40.20 1.67
CA THR A 384 -28.90 39.36 2.63
C THR A 384 -28.33 37.96 2.82
N SER A 385 -27.29 37.58 2.07
CA SER A 385 -26.62 36.28 2.24
C SER A 385 -25.33 36.43 3.06
N SER A 386 -24.65 35.31 3.32
CA SER A 386 -23.30 35.37 3.87
C SER A 386 -22.39 36.18 2.95
N LYS A 387 -21.51 36.95 3.59
CA LYS A 387 -20.48 37.78 2.99
C LYS A 387 -19.10 37.17 3.17
N ILE A 388 -19.02 35.91 3.59
CA ILE A 388 -17.76 35.20 3.82
C ILE A 388 -17.77 33.93 2.98
N LEU A 389 -16.70 33.73 2.22
CA LEU A 389 -16.38 32.47 1.55
C LEU A 389 -15.25 31.79 2.30
N THR A 390 -15.38 30.48 2.50
CA THR A 390 -14.30 29.65 3.01
C THR A 390 -13.88 28.68 1.92
N LEU A 391 -12.59 28.66 1.57
CA LEU A 391 -11.99 27.62 0.76
C LEU A 391 -11.65 26.47 1.72
N ARG A 392 -12.04 25.24 1.39
CA ARG A 392 -11.80 24.06 2.21
C ARG A 392 -11.11 22.97 1.41
N PHE A 393 -10.23 22.25 2.10
CA PHE A 393 -9.75 20.96 1.62
C PHE A 393 -10.88 19.92 1.63
N GLY A 394 -10.69 18.78 0.97
CA GLY A 394 -11.71 17.73 0.87
C GLY A 394 -12.16 17.11 2.21
N ASN A 395 -11.38 17.24 3.29
CA ASN A 395 -11.79 16.87 4.65
C ASN A 395 -12.50 18.00 5.43
N MET A 396 -12.86 19.09 4.74
CA MET A 396 -13.51 20.27 5.30
C MET A 396 -12.66 21.17 6.20
N THR A 397 -11.35 20.94 6.36
CA THR A 397 -10.51 21.94 7.04
C THR A 397 -10.38 23.20 6.18
N ALA A 398 -10.38 24.37 6.83
CA ALA A 398 -10.27 25.65 6.12
C ALA A 398 -8.85 25.82 5.54
N ALA A 399 -8.78 26.11 4.24
CA ALA A 399 -7.57 26.46 3.53
C ALA A 399 -7.37 27.99 3.49
N ASP A 400 -8.44 28.72 3.21
CA ASP A 400 -8.44 30.19 3.16
C ASP A 400 -9.85 30.75 3.42
N THR A 401 -9.96 32.04 3.71
CA THR A 401 -11.24 32.73 3.92
C THR A 401 -11.21 34.13 3.32
N LEU A 402 -12.27 34.49 2.61
CA LEU A 402 -12.47 35.81 2.03
C LEU A 402 -13.77 36.43 2.55
N ALA A 403 -13.71 37.68 3.00
CA ALA A 403 -14.89 38.47 3.32
C ALA A 403 -15.13 39.52 2.22
N PHE A 404 -16.33 39.57 1.65
CA PHE A 404 -16.69 40.58 0.66
C PHE A 404 -16.69 41.98 1.28
N LEU A 405 -15.88 42.87 0.72
CA LEU A 405 -15.80 44.28 1.10
C LEU A 405 -16.87 45.14 0.41
N ASP A 406 -17.35 44.69 -0.75
CA ASP A 406 -18.50 45.27 -1.45
C ASP A 406 -19.50 44.16 -1.83
N ALA A 407 -20.72 44.26 -1.27
CA ALA A 407 -21.81 43.32 -1.53
C ALA A 407 -22.80 43.82 -2.60
N SER A 408 -22.58 45.01 -3.17
CA SER A 408 -23.40 45.57 -4.26
C SER A 408 -23.15 44.89 -5.60
N GLY A 409 -22.00 44.24 -5.76
CA GLY A 409 -21.56 43.62 -7.01
C GLY A 409 -20.97 44.62 -8.01
N MET A 410 -20.66 45.86 -7.59
CA MET A 410 -20.01 46.86 -8.44
C MET A 410 -18.48 46.79 -8.37
N LEU A 411 -17.92 46.61 -7.17
CA LEU A 411 -16.48 46.46 -6.95
C LEU A 411 -16.14 45.06 -6.47
N ALA A 412 -15.02 44.54 -6.94
CA ALA A 412 -14.48 43.27 -6.47
C ALA A 412 -13.71 43.46 -5.15
N THR A 413 -13.71 42.42 -4.33
CA THR A 413 -12.76 42.27 -3.23
C THR A 413 -11.51 41.62 -3.78
N ALA A 414 -10.41 42.36 -3.86
CA ALA A 414 -9.18 41.96 -4.54
C ALA A 414 -7.98 41.96 -3.58
N ALA A 415 -7.18 40.89 -3.62
CA ALA A 415 -5.94 40.77 -2.86
C ALA A 415 -4.83 41.62 -3.50
N GLY A 416 -4.18 42.48 -2.71
CA GLY A 416 -3.06 43.31 -3.15
C GLY A 416 -2.27 43.89 -1.96
N GLY A 417 -0.95 43.99 -2.07
CA GLY A 417 -0.11 44.58 -1.00
C GLY A 417 -0.17 43.86 0.36
N GLY A 418 -0.60 42.59 0.38
CA GLY A 418 -0.75 41.81 1.61
C GLY A 418 -2.12 41.94 2.31
N SER A 419 -3.07 42.68 1.74
CA SER A 419 -4.43 42.82 2.27
C SER A 419 -5.48 42.72 1.16
N PHE A 420 -6.76 42.62 1.54
CA PHE A 420 -7.88 42.76 0.61
C PHE A 420 -8.34 44.22 0.55
N SER A 421 -8.68 44.70 -0.65
CA SER A 421 -9.25 46.02 -0.88
C SER A 421 -10.32 45.97 -1.98
N THR A 422 -11.14 47.01 -2.10
CA THR A 422 -12.09 47.11 -3.22
C THR A 422 -11.39 47.62 -4.47
N ALA A 423 -11.66 46.99 -5.62
CA ALA A 423 -11.09 47.36 -6.91
C ALA A 423 -12.07 47.10 -8.06
N ALA A 424 -11.73 47.59 -9.26
CA ALA A 424 -12.43 47.17 -10.47
C ALA A 424 -12.16 45.67 -10.72
N PRO A 425 -13.16 44.89 -11.14
CA PRO A 425 -13.02 43.44 -11.30
C PRO A 425 -12.03 43.07 -12.41
N THR A 426 -11.12 42.13 -12.14
CA THR A 426 -10.08 41.66 -13.07
C THR A 426 -10.05 40.14 -13.26
N PRO A 427 -11.18 39.48 -13.61
CA PRO A 427 -11.24 38.03 -13.68
C PRO A 427 -10.24 37.45 -14.68
N GLY A 428 -9.39 36.55 -14.22
CA GLY A 428 -8.35 35.88 -15.00
C GLY A 428 -7.06 36.69 -15.16
N ALA A 429 -6.96 37.86 -14.52
CA ALA A 429 -5.79 38.73 -14.56
C ALA A 429 -5.31 39.08 -13.15
N LYS A 430 -4.00 39.36 -12.99
CA LYS A 430 -3.46 39.77 -11.70
C LYS A 430 -4.02 41.13 -11.28
N ASN A 431 -4.43 41.23 -10.02
CA ASN A 431 -4.79 42.50 -9.40
C ASN A 431 -3.57 43.45 -9.43
N SER A 432 -3.72 44.64 -10.02
CA SER A 432 -2.71 45.70 -9.92
C SER A 432 -2.67 46.25 -8.49
N GLN A 433 -1.47 46.41 -7.89
CA GLN A 433 -1.36 47.09 -6.60
C GLN A 433 -1.87 48.53 -6.71
N ALA A 434 -2.95 48.80 -5.96
CA ALA A 434 -3.60 50.08 -5.72
C ALA A 434 -4.15 50.81 -6.95
N VAL A 435 -5.46 51.07 -6.96
CA VAL A 435 -5.99 52.18 -7.76
C VAL A 435 -5.99 53.43 -6.88
N SER A 436 -4.93 54.25 -6.99
CA SER A 436 -5.18 55.68 -7.03
C SER A 436 -6.08 55.92 -8.24
N ARG A 437 -7.31 56.36 -7.96
CA ARG A 437 -8.39 56.67 -8.90
C ARG A 437 -7.85 57.20 -10.26
N PRO A 438 -8.26 56.64 -11.42
CA PRO A 438 -8.05 57.34 -12.68
C PRO A 438 -8.76 58.69 -12.59
N ALA A 439 -8.08 59.78 -12.94
CA ALA A 439 -8.73 61.08 -13.06
C ALA A 439 -9.96 60.95 -13.98
N PRO A 440 -11.09 61.61 -13.66
CA PRO A 440 -12.24 61.58 -14.55
C PRO A 440 -11.80 62.14 -15.90
N VAL A 441 -11.95 61.33 -16.95
CA VAL A 441 -11.76 61.81 -18.32
C VAL A 441 -12.94 62.70 -18.65
N SER A 442 -12.67 64.00 -18.70
CA SER A 442 -13.54 65.01 -19.31
C SER A 442 -13.69 64.69 -20.80
N VAL A 443 -14.93 64.48 -21.24
CA VAL A 443 -15.25 64.32 -22.66
C VAL A 443 -15.24 65.70 -23.30
N ASP A 444 -14.22 65.97 -24.13
CA ASP A 444 -14.21 67.11 -25.04
C ASP A 444 -14.84 66.64 -26.36
N ILE A 445 -16.06 67.09 -26.66
CA ILE A 445 -16.76 66.77 -27.91
C ILE A 445 -16.58 67.95 -28.86
N LYS A 446 -15.68 67.80 -29.84
CA LYS A 446 -15.65 68.62 -31.06
C LYS A 446 -15.33 67.74 -32.29
N GLU A 447 -16.35 67.63 -33.15
CA GLU A 447 -16.36 67.50 -34.62
C GLU A 447 -15.41 66.49 -35.31
N ALA A 448 -15.80 65.68 -36.30
CA ALA A 448 -16.96 65.61 -37.19
C ALA A 448 -17.05 64.15 -37.76
N LEU A 449 -18.16 63.63 -38.27
CA LEU A 449 -18.81 64.01 -39.53
C LEU A 449 -20.24 63.40 -39.63
N ASP A 450 -21.23 64.30 -39.68
CA ASP A 450 -22.35 64.45 -40.63
C ASP A 450 -23.33 63.33 -41.06
N PRO A 451 -24.59 63.72 -41.43
CA PRO A 451 -25.80 62.90 -41.28
C PRO A 451 -26.39 62.40 -42.60
N VAL A 452 -27.20 61.33 -42.54
CA VAL A 452 -28.20 61.03 -43.57
C VAL A 452 -29.57 60.85 -42.92
N SER A 453 -30.51 61.63 -43.44
CA SER A 453 -31.88 61.88 -43.02
C SER A 453 -32.90 60.85 -43.54
N ALA A 454 -33.76 60.37 -42.63
CA ALA A 454 -35.24 60.21 -42.72
C ALA A 454 -35.88 59.31 -43.82
N PRO A 455 -37.08 58.70 -43.61
CA PRO A 455 -38.16 59.23 -42.77
C PRO A 455 -38.83 58.27 -41.76
N ILE A 456 -39.37 58.93 -40.75
CA ILE A 456 -40.34 58.46 -39.76
C ILE A 456 -41.72 58.46 -40.43
N ASN A 457 -42.52 57.43 -40.19
CA ASN A 457 -43.96 57.47 -40.46
C ASN A 457 -44.74 57.23 -39.16
N ASP A 458 -45.51 58.24 -38.79
CA ASP A 458 -46.41 58.29 -37.64
C ASP A 458 -47.74 57.57 -37.93
N GLY A 459 -48.20 56.75 -36.98
CA GLY A 459 -49.56 56.20 -36.97
C GLY A 459 -49.86 55.45 -35.66
N PRO A 460 -51.10 55.50 -35.13
CA PRO A 460 -51.33 55.89 -33.74
C PRO A 460 -51.41 54.72 -32.73
N VAL A 461 -51.07 55.05 -31.50
CA VAL A 461 -51.34 54.27 -30.29
C VAL A 461 -52.85 54.14 -30.08
N ARG A 462 -53.34 52.91 -29.88
CA ARG A 462 -54.60 52.63 -29.19
C ARG A 462 -54.43 51.51 -28.18
N GLU A 463 -54.80 51.86 -26.96
CA GLU A 463 -54.91 51.03 -25.77
C GLU A 463 -56.20 50.17 -25.84
N VAL A 464 -56.18 49.06 -25.09
CA VAL A 464 -57.27 48.53 -24.21
C VAL A 464 -57.54 47.01 -24.35
N ALA A 465 -57.42 46.40 -23.17
CA ALA A 465 -58.16 45.26 -22.59
C ALA A 465 -57.71 43.81 -22.79
N ALA A 466 -57.60 43.19 -21.62
CA ALA A 466 -57.50 41.79 -21.27
C ALA A 466 -58.58 40.90 -21.90
N ALA A 467 -58.21 39.65 -22.15
CA ALA A 467 -59.10 38.51 -22.01
C ALA A 467 -58.31 37.24 -21.65
N THR A 468 -58.90 36.52 -20.71
CA THR A 468 -58.44 35.34 -19.98
C THR A 468 -58.68 34.06 -20.76
N ALA A 469 -57.74 33.11 -20.64
CA ALA A 469 -57.84 31.64 -20.73
C ALA A 469 -58.55 30.97 -21.93
N VAL A 470 -58.00 29.87 -22.43
CA VAL A 470 -58.52 28.48 -22.21
C VAL A 470 -57.57 27.49 -22.90
N ILE A 471 -57.32 26.39 -22.19
CA ILE A 471 -56.54 25.20 -22.55
C ILE A 471 -57.41 24.26 -23.39
N GLU A 472 -56.87 23.57 -24.40
CA GLU A 472 -57.33 22.21 -24.71
C GLU A 472 -56.27 21.35 -25.43
N ASN A 473 -56.36 20.04 -25.15
CA ASN A 473 -55.38 18.96 -25.32
C ASN A 473 -55.56 18.15 -26.61
N GLY A 474 -54.50 17.40 -26.98
CA GLY A 474 -54.51 16.19 -27.82
C GLY A 474 -53.77 16.38 -29.14
N GLY A 475 -52.79 15.58 -29.58
CA GLY A 475 -52.27 14.27 -29.18
C GLY A 475 -52.18 13.37 -30.42
N GLU A 476 -50.98 13.13 -30.98
CA GLU A 476 -50.59 11.94 -31.78
C GLU A 476 -49.08 11.99 -32.19
N GLU A 477 -48.36 10.88 -31.96
CA GLU A 477 -46.93 10.55 -32.28
C GLU A 477 -46.85 9.76 -33.63
N PRO A 478 -45.69 9.31 -34.21
CA PRO A 478 -44.27 9.35 -33.79
C PRO A 478 -43.22 9.67 -34.92
N ASN A 479 -41.93 9.86 -34.55
CA ASN A 479 -40.67 9.39 -35.21
C ASN A 479 -39.42 10.20 -34.72
N ASP A 480 -38.49 9.52 -34.03
CA ASP A 480 -37.23 9.95 -33.36
C ASP A 480 -36.10 10.55 -34.26
N PRO A 481 -34.95 11.06 -33.72
CA PRO A 481 -34.68 11.99 -32.59
C PRO A 481 -33.62 13.10 -33.02
N PRO A 482 -33.16 14.10 -32.18
CA PRO A 482 -32.20 13.86 -31.08
C PRO A 482 -32.30 14.79 -29.83
N VAL A 483 -32.06 14.16 -28.66
CA VAL A 483 -31.18 14.59 -27.55
C VAL A 483 -31.55 15.86 -26.74
N LEU A 484 -31.93 15.65 -25.46
CA LEU A 484 -31.29 16.14 -24.20
C LEU A 484 -32.34 16.47 -23.10
N ALA A 485 -32.51 15.58 -22.13
CA ALA A 485 -33.20 15.79 -20.84
C ALA A 485 -32.79 14.63 -19.90
N ALA A 486 -32.65 14.71 -18.58
CA ALA A 486 -32.82 15.72 -17.54
C ALA A 486 -32.04 15.16 -16.32
N ALA A 487 -31.39 15.96 -15.49
CA ALA A 487 -31.97 16.52 -14.26
C ALA A 487 -33.02 15.63 -13.56
N ILE A 488 -32.60 14.93 -12.50
CA ILE A 488 -33.42 14.61 -11.31
C ILE A 488 -32.39 14.49 -10.17
N GLY A 489 -32.39 15.29 -9.09
CA GLY A 489 -33.54 15.73 -8.31
C GLY A 489 -33.93 14.60 -7.36
N LEU A 490 -33.25 14.47 -6.21
CA LEU A 490 -33.68 13.57 -5.14
C LEU A 490 -33.87 14.33 -3.82
N PRO A 491 -35.00 14.11 -3.11
CA PRO A 491 -35.31 14.81 -1.87
C PRO A 491 -34.75 14.12 -0.62
N GLN A 492 -34.53 14.94 0.40
CA GLN A 492 -34.15 14.56 1.77
C GLN A 492 -35.35 13.98 2.56
N LYS A 493 -35.30 12.70 2.95
CA LYS A 493 -35.58 12.22 4.33
C LYS A 493 -35.40 10.69 4.52
N ASN A 494 -34.60 10.36 5.52
CA ASN A 494 -34.55 9.17 6.40
C ASN A 494 -34.79 7.73 5.87
N ASN A 495 -33.65 7.01 5.87
CA ASN A 495 -33.37 5.75 6.59
C ASN A 495 -33.71 4.36 5.99
N LYS A 496 -32.63 3.56 5.93
CA LYS A 496 -32.49 2.08 5.90
C LYS A 496 -32.39 1.32 4.56
N TRP A 497 -32.55 1.93 3.40
CA TRP A 497 -32.46 1.20 2.12
C TRP A 497 -31.09 1.24 1.42
N ILE A 498 -30.19 2.14 1.83
CA ILE A 498 -28.89 2.33 1.16
C ILE A 498 -27.82 1.32 1.61
N GLU A 499 -27.95 0.71 2.79
CA GLU A 499 -27.01 -0.34 3.24
C GLU A 499 -27.18 -1.67 2.50
N ILE A 500 -28.37 -1.95 1.93
CA ILE A 500 -28.64 -3.21 1.20
C ILE A 500 -28.11 -3.16 -0.25
N MET A 501 -28.06 -1.97 -0.87
CA MET A 501 -27.59 -1.82 -2.26
C MET A 501 -26.06 -1.86 -2.41
N LEU A 502 -25.31 -1.56 -1.35
CA LEU A 502 -23.83 -1.63 -1.37
C LEU A 502 -23.29 -3.07 -1.25
N PHE A 503 -24.11 -4.04 -0.83
CA PHE A 503 -23.72 -5.46 -0.78
C PHE A 503 -24.01 -6.25 -2.07
N ALA A 504 -24.95 -5.80 -2.91
CA ALA A 504 -25.29 -6.50 -4.16
C ALA A 504 -24.34 -6.17 -5.34
N GLY A 505 -23.74 -4.97 -5.36
CA GLY A 505 -22.84 -4.54 -6.43
C GLY A 505 -21.46 -5.23 -6.43
N ALA A 506 -20.95 -5.59 -5.25
CA ALA A 506 -19.66 -6.27 -5.12
C ALA A 506 -19.73 -7.76 -5.51
N PHE A 507 -20.91 -8.38 -5.48
CA PHE A 507 -21.08 -9.80 -5.81
C PHE A 507 -21.20 -10.04 -7.34
N LEU A 508 -21.68 -9.06 -8.12
CA LEU A 508 -21.88 -9.21 -9.57
C LEU A 508 -20.63 -8.92 -10.41
N LEU A 509 -19.65 -8.16 -9.90
CA LEU A 509 -18.36 -7.95 -10.58
C LEU A 509 -17.38 -9.12 -10.38
N GLY A 510 -17.55 -9.93 -9.33
CA GLY A 510 -16.74 -11.14 -9.09
C GLY A 510 -17.06 -12.32 -10.02
N ILE A 511 -18.29 -12.41 -10.52
CA ILE A 511 -18.72 -13.54 -11.38
C ILE A 511 -18.38 -13.29 -12.86
N ALA A 512 -18.29 -12.04 -13.31
CA ALA A 512 -17.94 -11.71 -14.70
C ALA A 512 -16.44 -11.96 -15.04
N GLY A 513 -15.54 -11.86 -14.04
CA GLY A 513 -14.10 -12.12 -14.23
C GLY A 513 -13.75 -13.61 -14.39
N VAL A 514 -14.55 -14.51 -13.81
CA VAL A 514 -14.30 -15.96 -13.83
C VAL A 514 -14.77 -16.62 -15.15
N LEU A 515 -15.72 -16.02 -15.87
CA LEU A 515 -16.23 -16.56 -17.14
C LEU A 515 -15.38 -16.18 -18.37
N PHE A 516 -14.50 -15.18 -18.29
CA PHE A 516 -13.65 -14.77 -19.43
C PHE A 516 -12.38 -15.63 -19.62
N VAL A 517 -11.97 -16.38 -18.59
CA VAL A 517 -10.78 -17.26 -18.64
C VAL A 517 -11.09 -18.65 -19.24
N PHE A 518 -12.36 -19.04 -19.36
CA PHE A 518 -12.75 -20.37 -19.85
C PHE A 518 -13.00 -20.48 -21.38
N PHE A 519 -12.93 -19.39 -22.15
CA PHE A 519 -13.23 -19.42 -23.59
C PHE A 519 -12.06 -19.17 -24.56
N SER A 520 -10.81 -19.05 -24.10
CA SER A 520 -9.66 -18.73 -24.97
C SER A 520 -8.66 -19.87 -25.24
N LYS A 521 -9.04 -21.14 -25.03
CA LYS A 521 -8.26 -22.29 -25.55
C LYS A 521 -9.13 -23.22 -26.40
N ARG A 522 -9.01 -23.12 -27.72
CA ARG A 522 -9.27 -24.23 -28.65
C ARG A 522 -7.96 -24.60 -29.35
N PRO A 523 -7.71 -25.91 -29.59
CA PRO A 523 -6.49 -26.38 -30.23
C PRO A 523 -6.60 -26.34 -31.76
N SER A 524 -5.51 -25.95 -32.41
CA SER A 524 -5.14 -26.36 -33.77
C SER A 524 -3.66 -26.72 -33.74
#